data_AF-A0A182SYX8-F1
#
_entry.id   AF-A0A182SYX8-F1
#
_cell.length_a   1.000
_cell.length_b   1.000
_cell.length_c   1.000
_cell.angle_alpha   90.00
_cell.angle_beta   90.00
_cell.angle_gamma   90.00
#
_symmetry.space_group_name_H-M   'P 1'
#
loop_
_entity.id
_entity.type
_entity.pdbx_description
1 polymer ?
#
loop_
_entity_poly.entity_id
_entity_poly.type
_entity_poly.pdbx_seq_one_letter_code
_entity_poly.pdbx_strand_id
1 'polypeptide(L)'
;MRPIRPYVSNQRTRSDSDMAVETKEPTDEEGIVESPVLQDARMNEMEERLRRKLQFFFMNPIEKWEAKRRFPYKFVVQVIKIVLVTLQLCLFAHSRYTHVNYTWDNTVTFSHLFLRGWDITMEVNNYPPETGPLSVYMIDEFFKTIDYAASGYANLPQAIGPYSFPTEDNTMPPMRLCLYRYKDGTIFGFNESYVFNPEIDSLCVDLYQNVTVNGSQTYLHDKDIHINFSALVKAELTFAIKTVNFKAAGPITAPDCYRFDILILFNNQDHDGQMVLRLEAE
;
A
#
# COMPACT_ATOMS: atom_id res chain seq x y z
N MET A 1 -12.91 -3.07 10.00
CA MET A 1 -13.96 -4.11 10.12
C MET A 1 -13.88 -4.73 11.51
N ARG A 2 -14.93 -4.61 12.33
CA ARG A 2 -15.02 -5.19 13.68
C ARG A 2 -15.64 -6.60 13.63
N PRO A 3 -15.30 -7.52 14.54
CA PRO A 3 -15.95 -8.83 14.61
C PRO A 3 -17.27 -8.77 15.41
N ILE A 4 -18.28 -9.49 14.93
CA ILE A 4 -19.63 -9.59 15.49
C ILE A 4 -19.67 -10.71 16.55
N ARG A 5 -20.19 -10.41 17.74
CA ARG A 5 -20.56 -11.39 18.79
C ARG A 5 -21.95 -11.99 18.51
N PRO A 6 -22.23 -13.24 18.91
CA PRO A 6 -23.59 -13.78 18.87
C PRO A 6 -24.43 -13.29 20.07
N TYR A 7 -25.71 -13.06 19.79
CA TYR A 7 -26.74 -12.59 20.72
C TYR A 7 -27.33 -13.77 21.51
N VAL A 8 -27.37 -13.65 22.84
CA VAL A 8 -28.07 -14.55 23.76
C VAL A 8 -29.29 -13.80 24.28
N SER A 9 -30.48 -14.37 24.13
CA SER A 9 -31.68 -13.86 24.78
C SER A 9 -32.09 -14.81 25.90
N ASN A 10 -32.09 -14.28 27.12
CA ASN A 10 -32.59 -14.92 28.32
C ASN A 10 -33.61 -13.93 28.90
N GLN A 11 -34.86 -14.33 29.08
CA GLN A 11 -35.80 -13.61 29.93
C GLN A 11 -36.38 -14.59 30.95
N ARG A 12 -36.33 -14.13 32.19
CA ARG A 12 -36.76 -14.80 33.42
C ARG A 12 -37.67 -13.82 34.17
N THR A 13 -38.39 -14.37 35.16
CA THR A 13 -39.18 -13.73 36.24
C THR A 13 -40.69 -13.63 35.94
N ARG A 14 -41.63 -13.91 36.86
CA ARG A 14 -41.61 -14.21 38.31
C ARG A 14 -42.96 -14.85 38.74
N SER A 15 -43.00 -15.37 39.97
CA SER A 15 -44.09 -16.06 40.68
C SER A 15 -45.34 -15.21 40.98
N ASP A 16 -46.51 -15.83 41.18
CA ASP A 16 -47.05 -16.11 42.53
C ASP A 16 -48.31 -16.98 42.51
N SER A 17 -48.54 -17.58 43.68
CA SER A 17 -49.51 -18.56 44.15
C SER A 17 -51.00 -18.20 44.05
N ASP A 18 -51.88 -19.21 43.91
CA ASP A 18 -53.04 -19.38 44.80
C ASP A 18 -53.72 -20.77 44.73
N MET A 19 -54.22 -21.20 45.89
CA MET A 19 -54.98 -22.42 46.18
C MET A 19 -56.37 -22.43 45.50
N ALA A 20 -56.77 -23.58 44.96
CA ALA A 20 -58.13 -24.09 45.11
C ALA A 20 -58.14 -25.60 44.87
N VAL A 21 -58.50 -26.33 45.93
CA VAL A 21 -58.80 -27.77 45.93
C VAL A 21 -60.22 -27.93 45.42
N GLU A 22 -60.42 -28.69 44.34
CA GLU A 22 -61.73 -29.23 44.00
C GLU A 22 -61.61 -30.73 43.73
N THR A 23 -62.19 -31.50 44.64
CA THR A 23 -62.21 -32.96 44.63
C THR A 23 -63.40 -33.43 43.78
N LYS A 24 -63.13 -34.19 42.71
CA LYS A 24 -64.11 -35.11 42.12
C LYS A 24 -63.41 -36.40 41.70
N GLU A 25 -63.98 -37.49 42.18
CA GLU A 25 -63.50 -38.89 42.15
C GLU A 25 -63.44 -39.52 40.74
N PRO A 26 -62.81 -40.71 40.61
CA PRO A 26 -62.19 -41.17 39.38
C PRO A 26 -63.13 -42.04 38.54
N THR A 27 -62.91 -42.05 37.24
CA THR A 27 -63.38 -43.11 36.36
C THR A 27 -62.30 -43.44 35.34
N ASP A 28 -61.76 -44.64 35.55
CA ASP A 28 -61.33 -45.64 34.59
C ASP A 28 -60.09 -45.36 33.73
N GLU A 29 -59.03 -46.01 34.18
CA GLU A 29 -57.76 -46.26 33.52
C GLU A 29 -57.94 -46.97 32.17
N GLU A 30 -57.57 -46.30 31.07
CA GLU A 30 -56.97 -46.96 29.89
C GLU A 30 -55.88 -46.03 29.33
N GLY A 31 -54.85 -45.81 30.13
CA GLY A 31 -53.58 -45.23 29.68
C GLY A 31 -52.58 -46.35 29.49
N ILE A 32 -52.30 -46.71 28.24
CA ILE A 32 -51.23 -47.63 27.85
C ILE A 32 -49.94 -47.14 28.51
N VAL A 33 -49.50 -47.82 29.57
CA VAL A 33 -48.14 -47.73 30.08
C VAL A 33 -47.26 -48.30 28.98
N GLU A 34 -46.71 -47.41 28.14
CA GLU A 34 -45.65 -47.78 27.20
C GLU A 34 -44.52 -48.36 28.07
N SER A 35 -44.42 -49.70 28.06
CA SER A 35 -43.50 -50.43 28.93
C SER A 35 -42.09 -49.84 28.78
N PRO A 36 -41.33 -49.61 29.87
CA PRO A 36 -40.01 -48.96 29.82
C PRO A 36 -39.04 -49.64 28.85
N VAL A 37 -39.28 -50.92 28.53
CA VAL A 37 -38.56 -51.71 27.54
C VAL A 37 -38.80 -51.26 26.09
N LEU A 38 -40.01 -50.82 25.74
CA LEU A 38 -40.35 -50.36 24.38
C LEU A 38 -39.77 -48.96 24.09
N GLN A 39 -39.72 -48.12 25.13
CA GLN A 39 -39.15 -46.79 25.05
C GLN A 39 -37.62 -46.85 24.97
N ASP A 40 -36.99 -47.73 25.75
CA ASP A 40 -35.55 -48.02 25.69
C ASP A 40 -35.13 -48.60 24.32
N ALA A 41 -35.92 -49.53 23.75
CA ALA A 41 -35.68 -50.07 22.41
C ALA A 41 -35.72 -48.99 21.30
N ARG A 42 -36.69 -48.05 21.37
CA ARG A 42 -36.76 -46.91 20.44
C ARG A 42 -35.60 -45.93 20.59
N MET A 43 -35.16 -45.68 21.82
CA MET A 43 -34.01 -44.81 22.11
C MET A 43 -32.72 -45.40 21.57
N ASN A 44 -32.50 -46.71 21.77
CA ASN A 44 -31.35 -47.44 21.23
C ASN A 44 -31.33 -47.44 19.69
N GLU A 45 -32.49 -47.61 19.03
CA GLU A 45 -32.58 -47.54 17.56
C GLU A 45 -32.26 -46.13 17.03
N MET A 46 -32.71 -45.08 17.72
CA MET A 46 -32.39 -43.70 17.36
C MET A 46 -30.91 -43.37 17.59
N GLU A 47 -30.32 -43.82 18.69
CA GLU A 47 -28.89 -43.65 18.98
C GLU A 47 -28.03 -44.29 17.88
N GLU A 48 -28.33 -45.52 17.50
CA GLU A 48 -27.60 -46.18 16.42
C GLU A 48 -27.77 -45.47 15.07
N ARG A 49 -28.96 -44.96 14.77
CA ARG A 49 -29.23 -44.20 13.54
C ARG A 49 -28.46 -42.87 13.53
N LEU A 50 -28.37 -42.20 14.68
CA LEU A 50 -27.57 -40.99 14.86
C LEU A 50 -26.08 -41.30 14.75
N ARG A 51 -25.60 -42.35 15.42
CA ARG A 51 -24.20 -42.82 15.35
C ARG A 51 -23.78 -43.13 13.91
N ARG A 52 -24.63 -43.82 13.14
CA ARG A 52 -24.40 -44.09 11.71
C ARG A 52 -24.37 -42.81 10.87
N LYS A 53 -25.26 -41.85 11.12
CA LYS A 53 -25.25 -40.54 10.44
C LYS A 53 -24.01 -39.71 10.79
N LEU A 54 -23.58 -39.75 12.05
CA LEU A 54 -22.42 -39.03 12.55
C LEU A 54 -21.13 -39.60 11.96
N GLN A 55 -20.99 -40.93 11.97
CA GLN A 55 -19.89 -41.63 11.29
C GLN A 55 -19.85 -41.28 9.80
N PHE A 56 -21.00 -41.32 9.10
CA PHE A 56 -21.06 -40.90 7.70
C PHE A 56 -20.77 -39.40 7.49
N PHE A 57 -21.01 -38.54 8.48
CA PHE A 57 -20.66 -37.13 8.42
C PHE A 57 -19.15 -36.90 8.52
N PHE A 58 -18.45 -37.68 9.35
CA PHE A 58 -17.00 -37.56 9.58
C PHE A 58 -16.11 -38.45 8.71
N MET A 59 -16.67 -39.42 7.97
CA MET A 59 -15.92 -40.21 6.97
C MET A 59 -15.29 -39.33 5.88
N ASN A 60 -14.24 -39.83 5.22
CA ASN A 60 -13.57 -39.10 4.16
C ASN A 60 -14.44 -38.97 2.90
N PRO A 61 -14.27 -37.93 2.06
CA PRO A 61 -15.06 -37.75 0.84
C PRO A 61 -14.96 -38.92 -0.15
N ILE A 62 -13.78 -39.56 -0.22
CA ILE A 62 -13.51 -40.74 -1.06
C ILE A 62 -14.29 -41.95 -0.55
N GLU A 63 -14.25 -42.22 0.76
CA GLU A 63 -15.01 -43.29 1.42
C GLU A 63 -16.52 -43.11 1.26
N LYS A 64 -17.02 -41.86 1.34
CA LYS A 64 -18.44 -41.56 1.11
C LYS A 64 -18.86 -41.79 -0.34
N TRP A 65 -17.96 -41.56 -1.29
CA TRP A 65 -18.21 -41.82 -2.70
C TRP A 65 -18.24 -43.33 -2.98
N GLU A 66 -17.33 -44.09 -2.40
CA GLU A 66 -17.30 -45.55 -2.49
C GLU A 66 -18.54 -46.19 -1.86
N ALA A 67 -18.95 -45.73 -0.66
CA ALA A 67 -20.09 -46.28 0.07
C ALA A 67 -21.48 -45.97 -0.54
N LYS A 68 -21.64 -44.82 -1.23
CA LYS A 68 -22.95 -44.40 -1.80
C LYS A 68 -22.99 -44.34 -3.33
N ARG A 69 -21.86 -44.49 -4.02
CA ARG A 69 -21.70 -44.30 -5.48
C ARG A 69 -22.30 -42.99 -6.03
N ARG A 70 -22.49 -41.97 -5.17
CA ARG A 70 -23.03 -40.66 -5.57
C ARG A 70 -21.90 -39.70 -5.92
N PHE A 71 -21.93 -39.15 -7.13
CA PHE A 71 -20.88 -38.28 -7.63
C PHE A 71 -20.60 -37.08 -6.68
N PRO A 72 -19.33 -36.84 -6.27
CA PRO A 72 -19.00 -35.85 -5.25
C PRO A 72 -18.85 -34.44 -5.86
N TYR A 73 -19.95 -33.83 -6.30
CA TYR A 73 -19.96 -32.51 -6.96
C TYR A 73 -19.25 -31.42 -6.15
N LYS A 74 -19.36 -31.45 -4.81
CA LYS A 74 -18.70 -30.47 -3.92
C LYS A 74 -17.18 -30.52 -4.03
N PHE A 75 -16.60 -31.71 -4.16
CA PHE A 75 -15.15 -31.90 -4.32
C PHE A 75 -14.69 -31.41 -5.70
N VAL A 76 -15.43 -31.74 -6.76
CA VAL A 76 -15.11 -31.31 -8.13
C VAL A 76 -15.13 -29.79 -8.26
N VAL A 77 -16.12 -29.11 -7.68
CA VAL A 77 -16.18 -27.64 -7.65
C VAL A 77 -14.98 -27.06 -6.91
N GLN A 78 -14.51 -27.70 -5.83
CA GLN A 78 -13.30 -27.26 -5.11
C GLN A 78 -12.03 -27.41 -5.97
N VAL A 79 -11.88 -28.50 -6.70
CA VAL A 79 -10.75 -28.71 -7.63
C VAL A 79 -10.77 -27.67 -8.75
N ILE A 80 -11.93 -27.44 -9.38
CA ILE A 80 -12.09 -26.41 -10.41
C ILE A 80 -11.77 -25.03 -9.84
N LYS A 81 -12.25 -24.72 -8.62
CA LYS A 81 -11.93 -23.46 -7.94
C LYS A 81 -10.42 -23.28 -7.77
N ILE A 82 -9.69 -24.32 -7.36
CA ILE A 82 -8.23 -24.24 -7.21
C ILE A 82 -7.59 -23.87 -8.56
N VAL A 83 -7.97 -24.56 -9.64
CA VAL A 83 -7.44 -24.28 -11.00
C VAL A 83 -7.77 -22.86 -11.46
N LEU A 84 -9.00 -22.40 -11.25
CA LEU A 84 -9.40 -21.05 -11.66
C LEU A 84 -8.68 -19.97 -10.85
N VAL A 85 -8.55 -20.16 -9.54
CA VAL A 85 -7.85 -19.21 -8.67
C VAL A 85 -6.36 -19.15 -8.99
N THR A 86 -5.71 -20.30 -9.25
CA THR A 86 -4.30 -20.31 -9.63
C THR A 86 -4.09 -19.64 -10.99
N LEU A 87 -4.94 -19.93 -11.99
CA LEU A 87 -4.87 -19.27 -13.29
C LEU A 87 -5.09 -17.76 -13.19
N GLN A 88 -6.10 -17.34 -12.41
CA GLN A 88 -6.36 -15.92 -12.16
C GLN A 88 -5.14 -15.23 -11.53
N LEU A 89 -4.52 -15.86 -10.52
CA LEU A 89 -3.35 -15.31 -9.85
C LEU A 89 -2.15 -15.20 -10.79
N CYS A 90 -1.88 -16.23 -11.60
CA CYS A 90 -0.78 -16.21 -12.56
C CYS A 90 -0.94 -15.09 -13.61
N LEU A 91 -2.15 -14.93 -14.18
CA LEU A 91 -2.43 -13.86 -15.15
C LEU A 91 -2.28 -12.48 -14.52
N PHE A 92 -2.82 -12.30 -13.31
CA PHE A 92 -2.67 -11.05 -12.56
C PHE A 92 -1.20 -10.74 -12.26
N ALA A 93 -0.43 -11.74 -11.79
CA ALA A 93 0.98 -11.58 -11.49
C ALA A 93 1.80 -11.16 -12.71
N HIS A 94 1.54 -11.76 -13.88
CA HIS A 94 2.22 -11.39 -15.11
C HIS A 94 1.97 -9.92 -15.49
N SER A 95 0.72 -9.48 -15.45
CA SER A 95 0.35 -8.08 -15.75
C SER A 95 0.92 -7.08 -14.74
N ARG A 96 0.96 -7.42 -13.45
CA ARG A 96 1.57 -6.55 -12.43
C ARG A 96 3.08 -6.51 -12.54
N TYR A 97 3.72 -7.62 -12.88
CA TYR A 97 5.17 -7.67 -13.05
C TYR A 97 5.65 -6.73 -14.17
N THR A 98 4.98 -6.72 -15.33
CA THR A 98 5.36 -5.84 -16.44
C THR A 98 5.19 -4.36 -16.09
N HIS A 99 4.11 -4.00 -15.38
CA HIS A 99 3.91 -2.63 -14.88
C HIS A 99 5.03 -2.22 -13.91
N VAL A 100 5.30 -3.05 -12.89
CA VAL A 100 6.31 -2.75 -11.86
C VAL A 100 7.70 -2.64 -12.49
N ASN A 101 8.04 -3.51 -13.44
CA ASN A 101 9.31 -3.45 -14.13
C ASN A 101 9.43 -2.15 -14.95
N TYR A 102 8.37 -1.78 -15.68
CA TYR A 102 8.37 -0.54 -16.44
C TYR A 102 8.54 0.68 -15.54
N THR A 103 7.79 0.78 -14.43
CA THR A 103 7.94 1.88 -13.48
C THR A 103 9.35 1.92 -12.89
N TRP A 104 9.91 0.77 -12.49
CA TRP A 104 11.27 0.67 -11.96
C TRP A 104 12.34 1.12 -12.95
N ASP A 105 12.28 0.65 -14.20
CA ASP A 105 13.24 1.00 -15.26
C ASP A 105 13.21 2.53 -15.54
N ASN A 106 12.02 3.14 -15.50
CA ASN A 106 11.86 4.58 -15.66
C ASN A 106 12.43 5.33 -14.43
N THR A 107 12.16 4.87 -13.20
CA THR A 107 12.74 5.46 -11.98
C THR A 107 14.26 5.48 -12.05
N VAL A 108 14.91 4.38 -12.45
CA VAL A 108 16.37 4.32 -12.63
C VAL A 108 16.83 5.34 -13.68
N THR A 109 16.12 5.44 -14.80
CA THR A 109 16.42 6.43 -15.84
C THR A 109 16.31 7.86 -15.32
N PHE A 110 15.27 8.18 -14.56
CA PHE A 110 15.07 9.50 -13.96
C PHE A 110 16.15 9.83 -12.91
N SER A 111 16.60 8.86 -12.13
CA SER A 111 17.74 9.04 -11.23
C SER A 111 18.98 9.49 -12.00
N HIS A 112 19.31 8.85 -13.13
CA HIS A 112 20.43 9.29 -13.98
C HIS A 112 20.23 10.66 -14.62
N LEU A 113 19.00 11.01 -15.00
CA LEU A 113 18.72 12.28 -15.68
C LEU A 113 18.67 13.48 -14.72
N PHE A 114 18.25 13.29 -13.46
CA PHE A 114 17.93 14.39 -12.56
C PHE A 114 18.73 14.40 -11.25
N LEU A 115 19.30 13.28 -10.81
CA LEU A 115 20.14 13.25 -9.60
C LEU A 115 21.62 13.45 -9.97
N ARG A 116 22.18 14.55 -9.48
CA ARG A 116 23.61 14.83 -9.63
C ARG A 116 24.42 13.84 -8.79
N GLY A 117 25.34 13.12 -9.43
CA GLY A 117 26.22 12.16 -8.76
C GLY A 117 25.60 10.78 -8.52
N TRP A 118 24.47 10.48 -9.17
CA TRP A 118 23.95 9.11 -9.25
C TRP A 118 24.93 8.21 -10.01
N ASP A 119 25.14 7.00 -9.50
CA ASP A 119 26.10 6.03 -10.04
C ASP A 119 25.48 4.65 -10.20
N ILE A 120 26.07 3.81 -11.07
CA ILE A 120 25.60 2.46 -11.37
C ILE A 120 25.60 1.54 -10.14
N THR A 121 26.46 1.83 -9.15
CA THR A 121 26.50 1.07 -7.88
C THR A 121 25.22 1.24 -7.05
N MET A 122 24.43 2.29 -7.31
CA MET A 122 23.20 2.62 -6.59
C MET A 122 21.93 2.08 -7.26
N GLU A 123 22.04 1.49 -8.45
CA GLU A 123 20.89 0.92 -9.18
C GLU A 123 20.38 -0.39 -8.57
N VAL A 124 21.29 -1.14 -7.93
CA VAL A 124 21.00 -2.46 -7.38
C VAL A 124 21.01 -2.40 -5.85
N ASN A 125 19.96 -2.94 -5.24
CA ASN A 125 19.89 -3.10 -3.79
C ASN A 125 20.80 -4.25 -3.34
N ASN A 126 22.11 -3.97 -3.25
CA ASN A 126 23.10 -4.91 -2.71
C ASN A 126 23.21 -4.76 -1.19
N TYR A 127 23.38 -5.88 -0.48
CA TYR A 127 23.61 -5.90 0.96
C TYR A 127 24.88 -6.69 1.32
N PRO A 128 25.88 -6.06 1.97
CA PRO A 128 25.96 -4.64 2.32
C PRO A 128 26.16 -3.75 1.07
N PRO A 129 25.73 -2.47 1.11
CA PRO A 129 25.92 -1.57 -0.02
C PRO A 129 27.40 -1.21 -0.18
N GLU A 130 27.87 -1.09 -1.43
CA GLU A 130 29.25 -0.73 -1.75
C GLU A 130 29.55 0.75 -1.49
N THR A 131 28.53 1.61 -1.69
CA THR A 131 28.58 3.06 -1.48
C THR A 131 27.52 3.48 -0.46
N GLY A 132 27.76 4.61 0.20
CA GLY A 132 26.76 5.22 1.08
C GLY A 132 25.56 5.78 0.29
N PRO A 133 24.50 6.23 0.99
CA PRO A 133 23.37 6.87 0.34
C PRO A 133 23.84 8.16 -0.37
N LEU A 134 23.29 8.43 -1.57
CA LEU A 134 23.54 9.68 -2.27
C LEU A 134 23.15 10.86 -1.37
N SER A 135 24.10 11.77 -1.13
CA SER A 135 23.93 12.84 -0.15
C SER A 135 24.66 14.10 -0.59
N VAL A 136 24.18 15.25 -0.12
CA VAL A 136 24.76 16.57 -0.29
C VAL A 136 25.36 17.03 1.04
N TYR A 137 26.56 17.60 1.00
CA TYR A 137 27.28 18.01 2.22
C TYR A 137 27.50 19.53 2.28
N MET A 138 27.46 20.21 1.13
CA MET A 138 27.69 21.66 1.05
C MET A 138 26.46 22.41 0.54
N ILE A 139 26.31 23.67 0.97
CA ILE A 139 25.21 24.54 0.56
C ILE A 139 25.23 24.81 -0.96
N ASP A 140 26.41 24.97 -1.55
CA ASP A 140 26.52 25.19 -3.00
C ASP A 140 26.14 23.92 -3.79
N GLU A 141 26.45 22.74 -3.27
CA GLU A 141 26.03 21.45 -3.85
C GLU A 141 24.51 21.28 -3.84
N PHE A 142 23.81 21.79 -2.84
CA PHE A 142 22.34 21.80 -2.81
C PHE A 142 21.77 22.55 -4.02
N PHE A 143 22.20 23.79 -4.25
CA PHE A 143 21.76 24.58 -5.40
C PHE A 143 22.19 23.96 -6.73
N LYS A 144 23.43 23.47 -6.82
CA LYS A 144 23.93 22.76 -8.02
C LYS A 144 23.14 21.50 -8.35
N THR A 145 22.56 20.83 -7.35
CA THR A 145 21.72 19.65 -7.56
C THR A 145 20.36 20.05 -8.14
N ILE A 146 19.76 21.13 -7.64
CA ILE A 146 18.53 21.70 -8.21
C ILE A 146 18.77 22.17 -9.65
N ASP A 147 19.89 22.83 -9.92
CA ASP A 147 20.26 23.31 -11.26
C ASP A 147 20.49 22.15 -12.23
N TYR A 148 21.11 21.07 -11.74
CA TYR A 148 21.29 19.85 -12.52
C TYR A 148 19.93 19.24 -12.91
N ALA A 149 19.01 19.09 -11.96
CA ALA A 149 17.65 18.61 -12.24
C ALA A 149 16.90 19.53 -13.22
N ALA A 150 17.01 20.86 -13.05
CA ALA A 150 16.39 21.84 -13.93
C ALA A 150 16.91 21.75 -15.37
N SER A 151 18.23 21.63 -15.54
CA SER A 151 18.85 21.47 -16.85
C SER A 151 18.53 20.12 -17.48
N GLY A 152 18.48 19.05 -16.69
CA GLY A 152 18.01 17.74 -17.13
C GLY A 152 16.56 17.77 -17.61
N TYR A 153 15.67 18.45 -16.89
CA TYR A 153 14.27 18.59 -17.29
C TYR A 153 14.10 19.44 -18.55
N ALA A 154 14.89 20.50 -18.72
CA ALA A 154 14.90 21.28 -19.95
C ALA A 154 15.41 20.48 -21.17
N ASN A 155 16.37 19.57 -20.97
CA ASN A 155 16.91 18.70 -22.00
C ASN A 155 16.17 17.37 -22.14
N LEU A 156 15.00 17.21 -21.51
CA LEU A 156 14.19 16.00 -21.56
C LEU A 156 13.93 15.47 -22.99
N PRO A 157 13.67 16.31 -24.03
CA PRO A 157 13.49 15.83 -25.40
C PRO A 157 14.73 15.17 -26.03
N GLN A 158 15.91 15.33 -25.44
CA GLN A 158 17.16 14.69 -25.89
C GLN A 158 17.35 13.29 -25.29
N ALA A 159 16.53 12.90 -24.31
CA ALA A 159 16.58 11.58 -23.71
C ALA A 159 16.16 10.47 -24.70
N ILE A 160 16.69 9.27 -24.49
CA ILE A 160 16.38 8.10 -25.34
C ILE A 160 14.91 7.66 -25.20
N GLY A 161 14.35 7.79 -23.98
CA GLY A 161 12.96 7.41 -23.72
C GLY A 161 11.98 8.39 -24.38
N PRO A 162 10.76 7.94 -24.75
CA PRO A 162 9.74 8.78 -25.36
C PRO A 162 9.06 9.69 -24.32
N TYR A 163 9.85 10.52 -23.67
CA TYR A 163 9.40 11.43 -22.62
C TYR A 163 8.86 12.73 -23.21
N SER A 164 7.80 13.24 -22.61
CA SER A 164 7.17 14.50 -23.00
C SER A 164 6.76 15.29 -21.76
N PHE A 165 6.65 16.60 -21.91
CA PHE A 165 6.14 17.47 -20.87
C PHE A 165 4.63 17.22 -20.65
N PRO A 166 4.10 17.51 -19.45
CA PRO A 166 2.70 17.22 -19.11
C PRO A 166 1.70 18.17 -19.78
N THR A 167 2.18 19.24 -20.41
CA THR A 167 1.37 20.21 -21.15
C THR A 167 0.96 19.66 -22.52
N GLU A 168 -0.18 20.10 -23.05
CA GLU A 168 -0.68 19.65 -24.36
C GLU A 168 0.23 20.13 -25.51
N ASP A 169 0.81 21.32 -25.37
CA ASP A 169 1.73 21.91 -26.35
C ASP A 169 3.18 21.42 -26.20
N ASN A 170 3.42 20.45 -25.30
CA ASN A 170 4.75 19.96 -24.95
C ASN A 170 5.74 21.09 -24.56
N THR A 171 5.23 22.12 -23.90
CA THR A 171 6.04 23.19 -23.30
C THR A 171 6.45 22.81 -21.88
N MET A 172 7.72 23.01 -21.52
CA MET A 172 8.22 22.73 -20.17
C MET A 172 7.47 23.57 -19.11
N PRO A 173 6.67 22.96 -18.22
CA PRO A 173 6.09 23.67 -17.08
C PRO A 173 7.17 23.99 -16.04
N PRO A 174 6.91 24.94 -15.12
CA PRO A 174 7.83 25.17 -14.01
C PRO A 174 7.89 23.95 -13.08
N MET A 175 9.07 23.67 -12.54
CA MET A 175 9.22 22.73 -11.43
C MET A 175 8.80 23.41 -10.14
N ARG A 176 8.33 22.68 -9.13
CA ARG A 176 7.94 23.26 -7.85
C ARG A 176 8.90 22.85 -6.75
N LEU A 177 9.58 23.83 -6.16
CA LEU A 177 10.46 23.66 -5.01
C LEU A 177 9.70 24.03 -3.74
N CYS A 178 9.50 23.07 -2.85
CA CYS A 178 8.90 23.28 -1.54
C CYS A 178 9.97 23.10 -0.45
N LEU A 179 10.07 24.09 0.43
CA LEU A 179 10.98 24.12 1.57
C LEU A 179 10.17 23.95 2.85
N TYR A 180 10.54 22.98 3.67
CA TYR A 180 9.93 22.75 4.98
C TYR A 180 10.96 23.10 6.04
N ARG A 181 10.64 24.09 6.87
CA ARG A 181 11.56 24.62 7.88
C ARG A 181 10.86 24.79 9.20
N TYR A 182 11.62 24.71 10.28
CA TYR A 182 11.15 25.18 11.58
C TYR A 182 10.90 26.69 11.53
N LYS A 183 9.85 27.17 12.22
CA LYS A 183 9.57 28.61 12.33
C LYS A 183 10.77 29.37 12.90
N ASP A 184 11.42 28.79 13.91
CA ASP A 184 12.68 29.28 14.47
C ASP A 184 13.64 28.10 14.65
N GLY A 185 14.87 28.26 14.19
CA GLY A 185 15.91 27.23 14.25
C GLY A 185 17.29 27.88 14.22
N THR A 186 17.45 28.94 15.01
CA THR A 186 18.65 29.78 15.03
C THR A 186 19.60 29.24 16.09
N ILE A 187 20.77 28.78 15.67
CA ILE A 187 21.78 28.20 16.55
C ILE A 187 22.94 29.19 16.70
N PHE A 188 23.24 29.58 17.95
CA PHE A 188 24.37 30.43 18.29
C PHE A 188 25.52 29.58 18.81
N GLY A 189 26.29 28.99 17.90
CA GLY A 189 27.40 28.08 18.25
C GLY A 189 28.43 28.70 19.20
N PHE A 190 28.76 29.99 19.03
CA PHE A 190 29.71 30.70 19.90
C PHE A 190 29.20 30.89 21.33
N ASN A 191 27.89 31.12 21.50
CA ASN A 191 27.27 31.36 22.80
C ASN A 191 26.65 30.08 23.41
N GLU A 192 26.79 28.92 22.75
CA GLU A 192 26.19 27.64 23.14
C GLU A 192 24.67 27.73 23.43
N SER A 193 23.95 28.56 22.67
CA SER A 193 22.52 28.79 22.85
C SER A 193 21.76 28.66 21.54
N TYR A 194 20.45 28.44 21.61
CA TYR A 194 19.59 28.30 20.45
C TYR A 194 18.21 28.89 20.71
N VAL A 195 17.56 29.34 19.63
CA VAL A 195 16.14 29.70 19.59
C VAL A 195 15.45 28.69 18.67
N PHE A 196 14.52 27.94 19.23
CA PHE A 196 13.89 26.82 18.53
C PHE A 196 12.37 26.86 18.70
N ASN A 197 11.68 26.74 17.57
CA ASN A 197 10.24 26.55 17.49
C ASN A 197 9.96 25.36 16.56
N PRO A 198 9.47 24.23 17.09
CA PRO A 198 9.30 22.99 16.32
C PRO A 198 8.18 23.04 15.28
N GLU A 199 7.37 24.10 15.25
CA GLU A 199 6.31 24.24 14.26
C GLU A 199 6.91 24.38 12.86
N ILE A 200 6.42 23.57 11.92
CA ILE A 200 6.93 23.53 10.54
C ILE A 200 6.15 24.53 9.69
N ASP A 201 6.88 25.45 9.08
CA ASP A 201 6.42 26.34 8.01
C ASP A 201 6.83 25.78 6.64
N SER A 202 5.97 25.91 5.65
CA SER A 202 6.19 25.41 4.29
C SER A 202 6.13 26.55 3.28
N LEU A 203 7.20 26.72 2.50
CA LEU A 203 7.29 27.71 1.44
C LEU A 203 7.52 27.00 0.10
N CYS A 204 6.56 27.12 -0.82
CA CYS A 204 6.66 26.56 -2.17
C CYS A 204 6.84 27.66 -3.22
N VAL A 205 7.74 27.42 -4.18
CA VAL A 205 8.09 28.35 -5.26
C VAL A 205 8.11 27.59 -6.57
N ASP A 206 7.48 28.15 -7.59
CA ASP A 206 7.53 27.62 -8.95
C ASP A 206 8.79 28.14 -9.68
N LEU A 207 9.65 27.22 -10.07
CA LEU A 207 10.92 27.41 -10.77
C LEU A 207 10.69 27.39 -12.29
N TYR A 208 10.64 28.58 -12.90
CA TYR A 208 10.48 28.75 -14.35
C TYR A 208 11.81 28.59 -15.10
N GLN A 209 11.76 28.60 -16.44
CA GLN A 209 12.91 28.42 -17.34
C GLN A 209 14.10 29.37 -17.05
N ASN A 210 13.89 30.53 -16.42
CA ASN A 210 14.99 31.42 -16.02
C ASN A 210 16.00 30.75 -15.08
N VAL A 211 15.58 29.72 -14.32
CA VAL A 211 16.44 28.95 -13.41
C VAL A 211 17.54 28.21 -14.17
N THR A 212 17.28 27.73 -15.39
CA THR A 212 18.31 27.05 -16.18
C THR A 212 19.39 27.99 -16.72
N VAL A 213 19.10 29.30 -16.77
CA VAL A 213 20.03 30.33 -17.26
C VAL A 213 20.80 30.98 -16.11
N ASN A 214 20.10 31.39 -15.05
CA ASN A 214 20.68 32.19 -13.96
C ASN A 214 21.10 31.34 -12.74
N GLY A 215 20.67 30.08 -12.68
CA GLY A 215 20.83 29.22 -11.51
C GLY A 215 19.74 29.43 -10.44
N SER A 216 19.46 28.40 -9.67
CA SER A 216 18.44 28.38 -8.62
C SER A 216 18.77 29.30 -7.45
N GLN A 217 20.05 29.43 -7.09
CA GLN A 217 20.48 30.31 -6.00
C GLN A 217 20.16 31.79 -6.31
N THR A 218 20.55 32.26 -7.50
CA THR A 218 20.26 33.62 -7.96
C THR A 218 18.76 33.84 -8.08
N TYR A 219 18.04 32.86 -8.65
CA TYR A 219 16.58 32.94 -8.81
C TYR A 219 15.84 33.13 -7.49
N LEU A 220 16.25 32.40 -6.44
CA LEU A 220 15.65 32.51 -5.12
C LEU A 220 16.01 33.84 -4.45
N HIS A 221 17.25 34.30 -4.60
CA HIS A 221 17.69 35.59 -4.08
C HIS A 221 16.92 36.76 -4.73
N ASP A 222 16.68 36.72 -6.05
CA ASP A 222 15.89 37.72 -6.78
C ASP A 222 14.42 37.77 -6.32
N LYS A 223 13.93 36.69 -5.71
CA LYS A 223 12.61 36.58 -5.09
C LYS A 223 12.59 36.92 -3.60
N ASP A 224 13.72 37.39 -3.06
CA ASP A 224 13.93 37.66 -1.62
C ASP A 224 13.76 36.41 -0.74
N ILE A 225 14.09 35.23 -1.28
CA ILE A 225 13.98 33.95 -0.57
C ILE A 225 15.36 33.49 -0.15
N HIS A 226 15.63 33.64 1.14
CA HIS A 226 16.87 33.20 1.77
C HIS A 226 16.64 31.91 2.57
N ILE A 227 17.36 30.85 2.22
CA ILE A 227 17.24 29.55 2.89
C ILE A 227 18.14 29.54 4.14
N ASN A 228 17.53 29.43 5.31
CA ASN A 228 18.25 29.13 6.55
C ASN A 228 18.41 27.61 6.70
N PHE A 229 19.56 27.08 6.31
CA PHE A 229 19.86 25.65 6.36
C PHE A 229 19.86 25.07 7.79
N SER A 230 20.14 25.89 8.81
CA SER A 230 20.04 25.44 10.22
C SER A 230 18.61 25.11 10.63
N ALA A 231 17.61 25.75 10.01
CA ALA A 231 16.19 25.52 10.29
C ALA A 231 15.50 24.64 9.23
N LEU A 232 16.18 24.33 8.11
CA LEU A 232 15.62 23.55 7.01
C LEU A 232 15.53 22.07 7.38
N VAL A 233 14.32 21.52 7.41
CA VAL A 233 14.06 20.11 7.76
C VAL A 233 14.15 19.23 6.53
N LYS A 234 13.52 19.66 5.43
CA LYS A 234 13.59 18.99 4.13
C LYS A 234 13.25 19.96 3.00
N ALA A 235 13.66 19.62 1.80
CA ALA A 235 13.19 20.26 0.57
C ALA A 235 12.69 19.21 -0.42
N GLU A 236 11.70 19.60 -1.22
CA GLU A 236 11.06 18.75 -2.21
C GLU A 236 11.05 19.49 -3.55
N LEU A 237 11.64 18.90 -4.58
CA LEU A 237 11.56 19.41 -5.94
C LEU A 237 10.66 18.48 -6.75
N THR A 238 9.55 19.02 -7.25
CA THR A 238 8.48 18.24 -7.89
C THR A 238 8.20 18.70 -9.31
N PHE A 239 8.01 17.77 -10.23
CA PHE A 239 7.62 18.02 -11.62
C PHE A 239 7.06 16.75 -12.25
N ALA A 240 6.33 16.88 -13.36
CA ALA A 240 5.68 15.74 -14.01
C ALA A 240 6.27 15.47 -15.40
N ILE A 241 6.27 14.20 -15.80
CA ILE A 241 6.71 13.71 -17.12
C ILE A 241 5.66 12.74 -17.65
N LYS A 242 5.30 12.88 -18.93
CA LYS A 242 4.47 11.90 -19.65
C LYS A 242 5.36 10.97 -20.45
N THR A 243 4.98 9.71 -20.57
CA THR A 243 5.63 8.72 -21.45
C THR A 243 4.63 7.69 -21.94
N VAL A 244 5.05 6.90 -22.93
CA VAL A 244 4.23 5.85 -23.52
C VAL A 244 4.98 4.52 -23.43
N ASN A 245 4.31 3.51 -22.89
CA ASN A 245 4.82 2.15 -22.85
C ASN A 245 4.31 1.37 -24.06
N PHE A 246 5.19 1.17 -25.04
CA PHE A 246 4.90 0.34 -26.22
C PHE A 246 4.87 -1.16 -25.93
N LYS A 247 5.30 -1.60 -24.74
CA LYS A 247 5.52 -3.02 -24.40
C LYS A 247 4.33 -3.70 -23.72
N ALA A 248 3.12 -3.14 -23.83
CA ALA A 248 1.93 -3.83 -23.35
C ALA A 248 1.71 -5.11 -24.19
N ALA A 249 2.05 -6.27 -23.64
CA ALA A 249 1.55 -7.63 -23.91
C ALA A 249 1.43 -8.17 -25.37
N GLY A 250 2.03 -7.57 -26.39
CA GLY A 250 2.14 -8.12 -27.75
C GLY A 250 1.59 -7.21 -28.86
N PRO A 251 1.58 -7.64 -30.13
CA PRO A 251 1.22 -6.81 -31.29
C PRO A 251 -0.23 -6.29 -31.31
N ILE A 252 -1.09 -6.82 -30.44
CA ILE A 252 -2.54 -6.61 -30.47
C ILE A 252 -2.99 -5.65 -29.36
N THR A 253 -2.20 -5.50 -28.30
CA THR A 253 -2.54 -4.66 -27.14
C THR A 253 -2.09 -3.22 -27.37
N ALA A 254 -2.99 -2.28 -27.11
CA ALA A 254 -2.70 -0.86 -27.23
C ALA A 254 -1.59 -0.44 -26.23
N PRO A 255 -0.79 0.59 -26.57
CA PRO A 255 0.21 1.11 -25.65
C PRO A 255 -0.46 1.79 -24.45
N ASP A 256 0.19 1.70 -23.31
CA ASP A 256 -0.25 2.35 -22.07
C ASP A 256 0.42 3.73 -21.95
N CYS A 257 -0.35 4.77 -21.65
CA CYS A 257 0.18 6.10 -21.37
C CYS A 257 0.43 6.26 -19.87
N TYR A 258 1.64 6.65 -19.50
CA TYR A 258 2.05 6.91 -18.13
C TYR A 258 2.29 8.41 -17.93
N ARG A 259 1.93 8.89 -16.75
CA ARG A 259 2.40 10.16 -16.21
C ARG A 259 3.13 9.83 -14.92
N PHE A 260 4.41 10.16 -14.89
CA PHE A 260 5.24 10.08 -13.71
C PHE A 260 5.26 11.44 -13.02
N ASP A 261 4.86 11.48 -11.76
CA ASP A 261 5.08 12.62 -10.90
C ASP A 261 6.42 12.39 -10.16
N ILE A 262 7.44 13.14 -10.56
CA ILE A 262 8.81 13.03 -10.03
C ILE A 262 8.92 13.89 -8.78
N LEU A 263 9.47 13.30 -7.72
CA LEU A 263 9.81 13.96 -6.48
C LEU A 263 11.29 13.72 -6.18
N ILE A 264 12.07 14.80 -6.11
CA ILE A 264 13.43 14.79 -5.58
C ILE A 264 13.37 15.31 -4.14
N LEU A 265 13.64 14.42 -3.20
CA LEU A 265 13.64 14.69 -1.77
C LEU A 265 15.06 14.99 -1.29
N PHE A 266 15.19 16.12 -0.61
CA PHE A 266 16.37 16.53 0.15
C PHE A 266 16.03 16.39 1.64
N ASN A 267 16.52 15.35 2.29
CA ASN A 267 16.24 15.11 3.71
C ASN A 267 17.36 15.68 4.60
N ASN A 268 17.01 16.62 5.47
CA ASN A 268 17.91 17.24 6.45
C ASN A 268 17.38 17.10 7.89
N GLN A 269 16.49 16.14 8.16
CA GLN A 269 15.79 16.00 9.44
C GLN A 269 16.72 15.81 10.64
N ASP A 270 17.85 15.14 10.44
CA ASP A 270 18.79 14.82 11.51
C ASP A 270 19.79 15.96 11.78
N HIS A 271 19.87 16.97 10.90
CA HIS A 271 20.77 18.13 11.00
C HIS A 271 22.24 17.77 11.31
N ASP A 272 22.73 16.65 10.79
CA ASP A 272 24.09 16.11 11.03
C ASP A 272 25.13 16.54 9.97
N GLY A 273 24.70 17.37 9.00
CA GLY A 273 25.52 17.82 7.87
C GLY A 273 25.49 16.89 6.66
N GLN A 274 24.77 15.76 6.73
CA GLN A 274 24.52 14.87 5.61
C GLN A 274 23.07 15.01 5.12
N MET A 275 22.87 15.69 4.00
CA MET A 275 21.54 15.83 3.41
C MET A 275 21.29 14.72 2.40
N VAL A 276 20.51 13.71 2.78
CA VAL A 276 20.26 12.53 1.94
C VAL A 276 19.34 12.89 0.78
N LEU A 277 19.73 12.51 -0.43
CA LEU A 277 18.95 12.66 -1.66
C LEU A 277 18.21 11.37 -2.00
N ARG A 278 16.95 11.51 -2.41
CA ARG A 278 16.16 10.42 -3.00
C ARG A 278 15.31 10.93 -4.15
N LEU A 279 15.11 10.08 -5.15
CA LEU A 279 14.14 10.32 -6.21
C LEU A 279 13.03 9.28 -6.13
N GLU A 280 11.80 9.76 -6.14
CA GLU A 280 10.59 8.95 -6.23
C GLU A 280 9.87 9.33 -7.53
N ALA A 281 9.32 8.33 -8.21
CA ALA A 281 8.56 8.50 -9.44
C ALA A 281 7.30 7.63 -9.32
N GLU A 282 6.15 8.29 -9.16
CA GLU A 282 4.84 7.65 -9.03
C GLU A 282 4.01 7.75 -10.31
#